data_AF-A0A8T3YF47-F1
#
_entry.id   AF-A0A8T3YF47-F1
#
_cell.length_a   1.000
_cell.length_b   1.000
_cell.length_c   1.000
_cell.angle_alpha   90.00
_cell.angle_beta   90.00
_cell.angle_gamma   90.00
#
_symmetry.space_group_name_H-M   'P 1'
#
loop_
_entity.id
_entity.type
_entity.pdbx_description
1 polymer ?
#
loop_
_entity_poly.entity_id
_entity_poly.type
_entity_poly.pdbx_seq_one_letter_code
_entity_poly.pdbx_strand_id
1 'polypeptide(L)' 'MNLEEREQACLEALGKLPSGKYVLIGGYAASSFDFPRFSVDLDIVIKKSDETAFARLLSADGFRPVEGNFPEVQDVYH' A
#
# COMPACT_ATOMS: atom_id res chain seq x y z
N MET A 1 8.35 -14.66 -3.08
CA MET A 1 6.89 -14.86 -3.03
C MET A 1 6.36 -15.00 -4.44
N ASN A 2 5.42 -15.92 -4.63
CA ASN A 2 4.58 -15.97 -5.84
C ASN A 2 3.53 -14.82 -5.81
N LEU A 3 2.69 -14.73 -6.84
CA LEU A 3 1.72 -13.65 -6.94
C LEU A 3 0.62 -13.75 -5.86
N GLU A 4 0.14 -14.94 -5.55
CA GLU A 4 -0.90 -15.16 -4.53
C GLU A 4 -0.39 -14.82 -3.12
N GLU A 5 0.84 -15.19 -2.79
CA GLU A 5 1.50 -14.86 -1.52
C GLU A 5 1.67 -13.35 -1.37
N ARG A 6 1.94 -12.63 -2.46
CA ARG A 6 2.05 -11.16 -2.45
C ARG A 6 0.70 -10.49 -2.24
N GLU A 7 -0.35 -10.97 -2.91
CA GLU A 7 -1.71 -10.50 -2.72
C GLU A 7 -2.15 -10.71 -1.26
N GLN A 8 -1.95 -11.92 -0.74
CA GLN A 8 -2.27 -12.26 0.64
C GLN A 8 -1.53 -11.36 1.63
N ALA A 9 -0.23 -11.11 1.42
CA ALA A 9 0.54 -10.19 2.25
C ALA A 9 0.00 -8.75 2.21
N CYS A 10 -0.47 -8.27 1.06
CA CYS A 10 -1.10 -6.95 0.94
C CYS A 10 -2.43 -6.88 1.69
N LEU A 11 -3.28 -7.90 1.58
CA LEU A 11 -4.55 -7.98 2.31
C LEU A 11 -4.34 -8.02 3.83
N GLU A 12 -3.37 -8.80 4.30
CA GLU A 12 -3.00 -8.88 5.71
C GLU A 12 -2.45 -7.56 6.24
N ALA A 13 -1.58 -6.89 5.48
CA ALA A 13 -1.07 -5.57 5.83
C ALA A 13 -2.22 -4.55 5.93
N LEU A 14 -3.08 -4.50 4.90
CA LEU A 14 -4.23 -3.59 4.84
C LEU A 14 -5.17 -3.78 6.05
N GLY A 15 -5.43 -5.02 6.46
CA GLY A 15 -6.26 -5.34 7.62
C GLY A 15 -5.70 -4.88 8.97
N LYS A 16 -4.39 -4.59 9.05
CA LYS A 16 -3.73 -4.11 10.26
C LYS A 16 -3.53 -2.60 10.29
N LEU A 17 -3.67 -1.91 9.15
CA LEU A 17 -3.49 -0.47 9.08
C LEU A 17 -4.57 0.25 9.90
N PRO A 18 -4.21 1.31 10.64
CA PRO A 18 -5.17 2.05 11.46
C PRO A 18 -6.19 2.77 10.57
N SER A 19 -7.47 2.42 10.71
CA SER A 19 -8.57 3.04 9.98
C SER A 19 -8.58 4.57 10.12
N GLY A 20 -8.83 5.28 9.03
CA GLY A 20 -8.90 6.75 9.00
C GLY A 20 -7.54 7.46 9.07
N LYS A 21 -6.43 6.73 9.06
CA LYS A 21 -5.06 7.29 9.02
C LYS A 21 -4.40 7.23 7.65
N TYR A 22 -5.05 6.61 6.68
CA TYR A 22 -4.57 6.48 5.32
C TYR A 22 -5.72 6.62 4.32
N VAL A 23 -5.37 6.91 3.07
CA VAL A 23 -6.23 6.78 1.91
C VAL A 23 -5.66 5.68 1.03
N LEU A 24 -6.49 4.67 0.73
CA LEU A 24 -6.14 3.62 -0.22
C LEU A 24 -6.19 4.18 -1.65
N ILE A 25 -5.14 3.96 -2.44
CA ILE A 25 -5.05 4.36 -3.85
C ILE A 25 -4.61 3.16 -4.71
N GLY A 26 -4.38 3.39 -6.00
CA GLY A 26 -3.84 2.36 -6.91
C GLY A 26 -4.79 1.19 -7.18
N GLY A 27 -4.21 0.01 -7.46
CA GLY A 27 -4.95 -1.18 -7.89
C GLY A 27 -6.00 -1.66 -6.88
N TYR A 28 -5.66 -1.65 -5.58
CA TYR A 28 -6.59 -2.04 -4.51
C TYR A 28 -7.74 -1.05 -4.32
N ALA A 29 -7.54 0.25 -4.57
CA ALA A 29 -8.67 1.18 -4.57
C ALA A 29 -9.60 0.90 -5.76
N ALA A 30 -9.03 0.62 -6.94
CA ALA A 30 -9.78 0.35 -8.17
C ALA A 30 -10.54 -0.98 -8.16
N SER A 31 -10.08 -1.98 -7.39
CA SER A 31 -10.76 -3.28 -7.25
C SER A 31 -12.13 -3.19 -6.57
N SER A 32 -12.40 -2.08 -5.84
CA SER A 32 -13.72 -1.81 -5.28
C SER A 32 -14.79 -1.46 -6.33
N PHE A 33 -14.37 -1.05 -7.54
CA PHE A 33 -15.27 -0.60 -8.60
C PHE A 33 -15.50 -1.62 -9.71
N ASP A 34 -14.59 -2.58 -9.89
CA ASP A 34 -14.70 -3.57 -10.96
C ASP A 34 -14.06 -4.91 -10.55
N PHE A 35 -14.83 -5.99 -10.61
CA PHE A 35 -14.43 -7.31 -10.13
C PHE A 35 -14.13 -8.28 -11.29
N PRO A 36 -13.05 -9.09 -11.23
CA PRO A 36 -11.94 -9.05 -10.28
C PRO A 36 -10.76 -8.23 -10.83
N ARG A 37 -10.25 -7.27 -10.04
CA ARG A 37 -8.92 -6.71 -10.24
C ARG A 37 -7.98 -7.17 -9.15
N PHE A 38 -6.96 -7.92 -9.57
CA PHE A 38 -5.88 -8.47 -8.76
C PHE A 38 -4.72 -7.47 -8.67
N SER A 39 -4.20 -7.22 -7.46
CA SER A 39 -3.03 -6.34 -7.22
C SER A 39 -2.05 -6.99 -6.25
N VAL A 40 -0.75 -6.83 -6.51
CA VAL A 40 0.35 -7.45 -5.73
C VAL A 40 1.25 -6.44 -5.02
N ASP A 41 0.76 -5.21 -4.95
CA ASP A 41 1.30 -4.03 -4.33
C ASP A 41 0.17 -3.27 -3.63
N LEU A 42 0.50 -2.55 -2.56
CA LEU A 42 -0.44 -1.79 -1.76
C LEU A 42 0.00 -0.33 -1.70
N ASP A 43 -0.72 0.53 -2.41
CA ASP A 43 -0.45 1.96 -2.44
C ASP A 43 -1.37 2.72 -1.47
N ILE A 44 -0.78 3.48 -0.56
CA ILE A 44 -1.51 4.29 0.42
C ILE A 44 -0.91 5.69 0.51
N VAL A 45 -1.78 6.67 0.77
CA VAL A 45 -1.37 8.03 1.17
C VAL A 45 -1.58 8.17 2.66
N ILE A 46 -0.56 8.63 3.38
CA ILE A 46 -0.60 8.89 4.82
C ILE A 46 -0.25 10.35 5.10
N LYS A 47 -0.60 10.85 6.28
CA LYS A 47 -0.07 12.13 6.75
C LYS A 47 1.42 11.97 7.03
N LYS A 48 2.22 12.98 6.66
CA LYS A 48 3.66 13.00 6.97
C LYS A 48 3.96 12.80 8.46
N SER A 49 3.10 13.30 9.34
CA SER A 49 3.23 13.10 10.79
C SER A 49 3.08 11.64 11.26
N ASP A 50 2.44 10.79 10.46
CA ASP A 50 2.21 9.38 10.78
C ASP A 50 3.30 8.45 10.16
N GLU A 51 4.26 8.97 9.38
CA GLU A 51 5.28 8.20 8.64
C GLU A 51 6.05 7.20 9.53
N THR A 52 6.61 7.67 10.65
CA THR A 52 7.34 6.81 11.60
C THR A 52 6.46 5.70 12.19
N ALA A 53 5.18 6.00 12.43
CA ALA A 53 4.25 5.02 13.00
C ALA A 53 3.93 3.90 11.98
N PHE A 54 3.68 4.27 10.72
CA PHE A 54 3.47 3.32 9.64
C PHE A 54 4.72 2.49 9.35
N ALA A 55 5.91 3.13 9.29
CA ALA A 55 7.17 2.42 9.09
C ALA A 55 7.41 1.37 10.18
N ARG A 56 7.12 1.69 11.45
CA ARG A 56 7.22 0.75 12.57
C ARG A 56 6.22 -0.39 12.47
N LEU A 57 4.97 -0.10 12.11
CA LEU A 57 3.92 -1.10 11.93
C LEU A 57 4.29 -2.09 10.82
N LEU A 58 4.68 -1.58 9.65
CA LEU A 58 5.10 -2.41 8.51
C LEU A 58 6.37 -3.21 8.85
N SER A 59 7.33 -2.61 9.55
CA SER A 59 8.54 -3.33 9.98
C SER A 59 8.23 -4.50 10.94
N ALA A 60 7.21 -4.37 11.79
CA ALA A 60 6.77 -5.45 12.68
C ALA A 60 6.19 -6.65 11.90
N ASP A 61 5.69 -6.41 10.69
CA ASP A 61 5.20 -7.43 9.77
C ASP A 61 6.27 -7.95 8.79
N GLY A 62 7.55 -7.56 8.99
CA GLY A 62 8.68 -8.04 8.20
C GLY A 62 8.94 -7.28 6.90
N PHE A 63 8.17 -6.21 6.62
CA PHE A 63 8.49 -5.28 5.55
C PHE A 63 9.75 -4.49 5.88
N ARG A 64 10.49 -4.07 4.86
CA ARG A 64 11.70 -3.26 5.05
C ARG A 64 11.55 -1.96 4.28
N PRO A 65 11.96 -0.83 4.87
CA PRO A 65 12.07 0.40 4.11
C PRO A 65 13.09 0.18 3.00
N VAL A 66 12.75 0.61 1.79
CA VAL A 66 13.64 0.63 0.64
C VAL A 66 13.80 2.08 0.27
N GLU A 67 15.03 2.59 0.33
CA GLU A 67 15.33 3.87 -0.29
C GLU A 67 15.32 3.67 -1.80
N GLY A 68 14.48 4.42 -2.49
CA GLY A 68 14.40 4.41 -3.94
C GLY A 68 14.25 5.84 -4.44
N ASN A 69 14.86 6.13 -5.58
CA ASN A 69 14.38 7.21 -6.45
C ASN A 69 13.05 6.73 -7.04
N PHE A 70 11.98 6.78 -6.24
CA PHE A 70 10.63 6.65 -6.77
C PHE A 70 10.43 7.90 -7.63
N PRO A 71 10.21 7.76 -8.96
CA PRO A 71 9.84 8.94 -9.74
C PRO A 71 8.64 9.56 -9.03
N GLU A 72 8.73 10.87 -8.71
CA GLU A 72 7.57 11.62 -8.25
C GLU A 72 6.44 11.25 -9.18
N VAL A 73 5.29 10.85 -8.61
CA VAL A 73 4.09 10.54 -9.37
C VAL A 73 3.77 11.82 -10.15
N GLN A 74 4.25 11.90 -11.39
CA GLN A 74 3.83 12.94 -12.30
C GLN A 74 2.39 12.60 -12.58
N ASP A 75 1.49 13.45 -12.12
CA ASP A 75 0.07 13.39 -12.44
C ASP A 75 -0.08 13.26 -13.97
N VAL A 76 -0.30 12.04 -14.46
CA VAL A 76 -0.60 11.81 -15.88
C VAL A 76 -2.08 12.12 -16.06
N TYR A 77 -2.41 13.42 -16.08
CA TYR A 77 -3.62 13.89 -16.74
C TYR A 77 -3.26 14.20 -18.20
N HIS A 78 -3.65 13.30 -19.10
CA HIS A 78 -3.81 13.58 -20.53
C HIS A 78 -5.27 13.40 -20.90
#